data_AF-A0A1H9WST0-F1
#
_entry.id   AF-A0A1H9WST0-F1
#
_cell.length_a   1.000
_cell.length_b   1.000
_cell.length_c   1.000
_cell.angle_alpha   90.00
_cell.angle_beta   90.00
_cell.angle_gamma   90.00
#
_symmetry.space_group_name_H-M   'P 1'
#
loop_
_entity.id
_entity.type
_entity.pdbx_description
1 polymer ?
#
loop_
_entity_poly.entity_id
_entity_poly.type
_entity_poly.pdbx_seq_one_letter_code
_entity_poly.pdbx_strand_id
1 'polypeptide(L)'
;MLRRLCTARETKLQLGSEPSTVGPAVEGLRIMRHARGKSRTARRRNPSRPAAGPRAKGCGPGRTLRRVTAKPRHVRTRPRVAHIQFLNCLPLYWGLVHTHTLLDLDLTRDTPEKLSEMIIDGRLDMGPVTLVEFLRNADDLVALPDIAVGCDGDVMSCEIVSRVPLDQLDGARVALGSTSRTSVRLAQLLLAERYGVRPEYYTCPPDLERMMKEADAAVVIGDVGLRAYLRQLPEQDLQVHDLGRLWKEWTGLPFVFAVWAVRRDFLERAPETVRETHRAFLASRDLAMEQVDQVAEHAARYEIFEPATLERYFTTLDFRFGERQLEGVVEFARRTGATTGFSPDVRVETLRS
;
A
#
# COMPACT_ATOMS: atom_id res chain seq x y z
N MET A 1 57.93 10.08 60.14
CA MET A 1 58.52 9.31 59.02
C MET A 1 57.52 9.37 57.86
N LEU A 2 57.62 10.30 56.88
CA LEU A 2 58.44 10.25 55.63
C LEU A 2 58.12 8.96 54.82
N ARG A 3 57.60 8.95 53.57
CA ARG A 3 58.03 9.63 52.32
C ARG A 3 57.02 9.41 51.14
N ARG A 4 56.79 10.46 50.32
CA ARG A 4 57.03 10.64 48.83
C ARG A 4 55.99 10.02 47.87
N LEU A 5 55.29 10.76 46.97
CA LEU A 5 55.63 11.65 45.83
C LEU A 5 56.07 10.93 44.52
N CYS A 6 55.28 11.12 43.44
CA CYS A 6 55.63 11.38 42.01
C CYS A 6 54.34 11.27 41.14
N THR A 7 53.70 12.31 40.57
CA THR A 7 53.97 13.22 39.41
C THR A 7 53.97 12.61 38.00
N ALA A 8 53.05 13.09 37.13
CA ALA A 8 53.20 13.54 35.72
C ALA A 8 51.80 13.54 35.03
N ARG A 9 51.12 14.67 34.75
CA ARG A 9 51.23 15.65 33.63
C ARG A 9 51.17 15.11 32.19
N GLU A 10 50.08 15.51 31.52
CA GLU A 10 49.89 16.00 30.12
C GLU A 10 50.33 15.15 28.92
N THR A 11 49.37 14.86 28.00
CA THR A 11 49.47 15.36 26.61
C THR A 11 48.11 15.38 25.89
N LYS A 12 47.73 16.56 25.37
CA LYS A 12 46.77 16.75 24.27
C LYS A 12 47.44 16.37 22.96
N LEU A 13 46.75 15.65 22.07
CA LEU A 13 47.02 15.76 20.63
C LEU A 13 45.69 15.86 19.86
N GLN A 14 45.52 17.01 19.21
CA GLN A 14 44.58 17.26 18.12
C GLN A 14 45.17 16.70 16.82
N LEU A 15 44.38 15.98 16.04
CA LEU A 15 44.47 15.75 14.59
C LEU A 15 43.02 15.51 14.16
N GLY A 16 42.40 16.15 13.18
CA GLY A 16 42.88 16.91 12.04
C GLY A 16 41.83 16.67 10.95
N SER A 17 41.02 17.68 10.68
CA SER A 17 40.07 17.74 9.58
C SER A 17 40.80 17.90 8.24
N GLU A 18 40.42 17.13 7.21
CA GLU A 18 40.10 17.58 5.82
C GLU A 18 40.02 16.43 4.79
N PRO A 19 39.43 16.65 3.58
CA PRO A 19 38.40 15.77 3.01
C PRO A 19 38.88 14.87 1.87
N SER A 20 38.17 13.77 1.63
CA SER A 20 38.34 12.92 0.45
C SER A 20 37.18 13.07 -0.54
N THR A 21 37.49 13.82 -1.60
CA THR A 21 37.05 13.75 -3.00
C THR A 21 36.00 12.70 -3.43
N VAL A 22 34.84 13.24 -3.81
CA VAL A 22 34.00 12.99 -5.01
C VAL A 22 34.35 11.78 -5.91
N GLY A 23 33.41 10.85 -6.00
CA GLY A 23 33.18 9.91 -7.11
C GLY A 23 31.72 10.00 -7.59
N PRO A 24 31.39 9.59 -8.83
CA PRO A 24 30.36 10.24 -9.64
C PRO A 24 28.91 9.88 -9.26
N ALA A 25 28.05 10.89 -9.42
CA ALA A 25 26.61 10.84 -9.29
C ALA A 25 25.98 9.87 -10.30
N VAL A 26 25.05 9.04 -9.83
CA VAL A 26 24.06 8.37 -10.66
C VAL A 26 22.70 8.95 -10.28
N GLU A 27 22.02 9.50 -11.29
CA GLU A 27 20.81 10.32 -11.19
C GLU A 27 19.70 9.66 -10.37
N GLY A 28 19.33 10.33 -9.27
CA GLY A 28 18.12 10.05 -8.52
C GLY A 28 16.87 10.43 -9.32
N LEU A 29 15.90 9.53 -9.32
CA LEU A 29 14.54 9.74 -9.81
C LEU A 29 13.85 10.81 -8.93
N ARG A 30 14.03 12.08 -9.26
CA ARG A 30 13.35 13.20 -8.61
C ARG A 30 11.88 13.23 -9.03
N ILE A 31 11.02 13.05 -8.02
CA ILE A 31 9.57 13.21 -8.05
C ILE A 31 9.23 14.65 -8.48
N MET A 32 8.68 14.82 -9.68
CA MET A 32 8.12 16.09 -10.13
C MET A 32 6.72 16.30 -9.56
N ARG A 33 6.60 17.19 -8.57
CA ARG A 33 5.32 17.79 -8.16
C ARG A 33 4.89 18.81 -9.22
N HIS A 34 3.80 18.55 -9.93
CA HIS A 34 3.19 19.53 -10.83
C HIS A 34 2.32 20.53 -10.06
N ALA A 35 2.71 21.80 -10.12
CA ALA A 35 1.91 22.95 -9.68
C ALA A 35 0.94 23.37 -10.80
N ARG A 36 -0.34 23.56 -10.45
CA ARG A 36 -1.38 24.11 -11.32
C ARG A 36 -1.20 25.62 -11.47
N GLY A 37 -1.17 26.10 -12.72
CA GLY A 37 -1.27 27.53 -13.08
C GLY A 37 -2.46 27.78 -14.01
N LYS A 38 -3.32 28.72 -13.64
CA LYS A 38 -4.53 29.16 -14.37
C LYS A 38 -4.23 30.22 -15.45
N SER A 39 -5.17 30.32 -16.39
CA SER A 39 -5.47 31.46 -17.30
C SER A 39 -4.59 31.52 -18.58
N ARG A 40 -5.06 31.99 -19.74
CA ARG A 40 -6.15 32.92 -20.05
C ARG A 40 -6.51 32.81 -21.55
N THR A 41 -7.74 33.20 -21.86
CA THR A 41 -8.36 33.42 -23.17
C THR A 41 -7.56 34.30 -24.15
N ALA A 42 -7.58 33.96 -25.44
CA ALA A 42 -7.52 34.94 -26.53
C ALA A 42 -8.11 34.40 -27.85
N ARG A 43 -9.16 35.07 -28.32
CA ARG A 43 -9.70 35.03 -29.69
C ARG A 43 -8.68 35.59 -30.69
N ARG A 44 -8.62 35.01 -31.90
CA ARG A 44 -8.63 35.70 -33.23
C ARG A 44 -8.37 34.68 -34.34
N ARG A 45 -9.36 34.45 -35.20
CA ARG A 45 -9.56 35.01 -36.56
C ARG A 45 -8.86 34.20 -37.66
N ASN A 46 -9.71 33.51 -38.41
CA ASN A 46 -9.49 32.96 -39.75
C ASN A 46 -9.02 34.07 -40.72
N PRO A 47 -8.25 33.70 -41.76
CA PRO A 47 -8.76 34.04 -43.09
C PRO A 47 -8.52 32.97 -44.17
N SER A 48 -9.53 32.90 -45.06
CA SER A 48 -9.46 32.77 -46.52
C SER A 48 -8.86 31.53 -47.20
N ARG A 49 -9.76 30.81 -47.90
CA ARG A 49 -9.53 30.06 -49.15
C ARG A 49 -8.95 30.96 -50.27
N PRO A 50 -8.30 30.33 -51.27
CA PRO A 50 -8.84 30.33 -52.63
C PRO A 50 -8.83 28.90 -53.24
N ALA A 51 -9.90 28.45 -53.89
CA ALA A 51 -10.24 28.56 -55.32
C ALA A 51 -9.61 27.45 -56.20
N ALA A 52 -10.40 27.01 -57.18
CA ALA A 52 -10.32 25.71 -57.83
C ALA A 52 -9.70 25.73 -59.25
N GLY A 53 -9.21 24.56 -59.68
CA GLY A 53 -9.15 24.10 -61.07
C GLY A 53 -7.76 23.61 -61.53
N PRO A 54 -7.63 22.77 -62.58
CA PRO A 54 -8.62 21.92 -63.25
C PRO A 54 -8.17 20.43 -63.39
N ARG A 55 -9.06 19.64 -63.99
CA ARG A 55 -9.00 18.19 -64.27
C ARG A 55 -7.84 17.77 -65.19
N ALA A 56 -7.31 16.57 -64.98
CA ALA A 56 -6.69 15.75 -66.02
C ALA A 56 -7.16 14.30 -65.92
N LYS A 57 -7.56 13.72 -67.06
CA LYS A 57 -7.99 12.33 -67.26
C LYS A 57 -6.76 11.45 -67.54
N GLY A 58 -6.77 10.21 -67.07
CA GLY A 58 -5.83 9.17 -67.48
C GLY A 58 -6.24 7.80 -66.95
N CYS A 59 -6.65 6.90 -67.84
CA CYS A 59 -7.17 5.56 -67.57
C CYS A 59 -6.04 4.53 -67.53
N GLY A 60 -6.16 3.50 -66.67
CA GLY A 60 -5.34 2.28 -66.73
C GLY A 60 -5.85 1.23 -65.72
N PRO A 61 -6.21 0.01 -66.12
CA PRO A 61 -6.79 -1.00 -65.23
C PRO A 61 -5.67 -1.82 -64.58
N GLY A 62 -5.63 -1.86 -63.24
CA GLY A 62 -4.58 -2.58 -62.54
C GLY A 62 -4.99 -3.02 -61.13
N ARG A 63 -5.32 -4.31 -61.01
CA ARG A 63 -5.35 -5.12 -59.78
C ARG A 63 -6.19 -4.59 -58.61
N THR A 64 -7.36 -5.19 -58.45
CA THR A 64 -8.12 -5.24 -57.19
C THR A 64 -7.28 -5.94 -56.12
N LEU A 65 -6.50 -5.15 -55.36
CA LEU A 65 -5.96 -5.58 -54.08
C LEU A 65 -7.15 -5.82 -53.16
N ARG A 66 -7.42 -7.09 -52.86
CA ARG A 66 -8.34 -7.51 -51.79
C ARG A 66 -7.96 -6.74 -50.54
N ARG A 67 -8.81 -5.78 -50.15
CA ARG A 67 -8.67 -5.02 -48.92
C ARG A 67 -8.84 -6.03 -47.78
N VAL A 68 -7.73 -6.54 -47.25
CA VAL A 68 -7.75 -7.23 -45.96
C VAL A 68 -8.29 -6.20 -44.99
N THR A 69 -9.55 -6.37 -44.58
CA THR A 69 -10.12 -5.63 -43.47
C THR A 69 -9.30 -6.06 -42.26
N ALA A 70 -8.25 -5.29 -41.95
CA ALA A 70 -7.60 -5.37 -40.67
C ALA A 70 -8.71 -5.21 -39.63
N LYS A 71 -8.90 -6.23 -38.79
CA LYS A 71 -9.70 -6.10 -37.58
C LYS A 71 -9.28 -4.78 -36.92
N PRO A 72 -10.21 -3.96 -36.42
CA PRO A 72 -9.84 -2.75 -35.71
C PRO A 72 -8.80 -3.15 -34.67
N ARG A 73 -7.58 -2.63 -34.79
CA ARG A 73 -6.58 -2.78 -33.74
C ARG A 73 -7.22 -2.10 -32.54
N HIS A 74 -7.77 -2.89 -31.61
CA HIS A 74 -8.05 -2.38 -30.30
C HIS A 74 -6.73 -1.79 -29.83
N VAL A 75 -6.69 -0.46 -29.72
CA VAL A 75 -5.68 0.19 -28.90
C VAL A 75 -5.92 -0.43 -27.54
N ARG A 76 -5.08 -1.40 -27.15
CA ARG A 76 -5.10 -2.00 -25.82
C ARG A 76 -4.85 -0.85 -24.86
N THR A 77 -5.92 -0.25 -24.33
CA THR A 77 -5.81 0.69 -23.23
C THR A 77 -5.35 -0.13 -22.04
N ARG A 78 -4.12 0.13 -21.60
CA ARG A 78 -3.55 -0.49 -20.41
C ARG A 78 -4.51 -0.25 -19.23
N PRO A 79 -4.83 -1.28 -18.43
CA PRO A 79 -5.65 -1.06 -17.24
C PRO A 79 -4.94 -0.12 -16.28
N ARG A 80 -5.71 0.77 -15.64
CA ARG A 80 -5.21 1.70 -14.62
C ARG A 80 -5.19 0.98 -13.29
N VAL A 81 -4.01 0.60 -12.83
CA VAL A 81 -3.83 -0.32 -11.71
C VAL A 81 -3.23 0.40 -10.50
N ALA A 82 -3.85 0.23 -9.34
CA ALA A 82 -3.32 0.72 -8.07
C ALA A 82 -2.18 -0.19 -7.54
N HIS A 83 -1.21 0.41 -6.85
CA HIS A 83 -0.19 -0.29 -6.08
C HIS A 83 0.16 0.48 -4.79
N ILE A 84 0.06 -0.17 -3.63
CA ILE A 84 0.34 0.45 -2.32
C ILE A 84 1.83 0.75 -2.19
N GLN A 85 2.17 1.99 -1.84
CA GLN A 85 3.57 2.43 -1.77
C GLN A 85 4.36 2.00 -0.52
N PHE A 86 3.71 1.34 0.45
CA PHE A 86 4.36 0.90 1.70
C PHE A 86 5.20 -0.37 1.51
N LEU A 87 6.07 -0.66 2.48
CA LEU A 87 6.95 -1.83 2.44
C LEU A 87 6.21 -3.16 2.30
N ASN A 88 5.00 -3.28 2.84
CA ASN A 88 4.21 -4.51 2.73
C ASN A 88 3.86 -4.90 1.29
N CYS A 89 3.90 -3.98 0.32
CA CYS A 89 3.64 -4.26 -1.08
C CYS A 89 4.89 -4.15 -1.95
N LEU A 90 6.06 -3.96 -1.34
CA LEU A 90 7.33 -3.93 -2.05
C LEU A 90 7.66 -5.27 -2.72
N PRO A 91 7.45 -6.45 -2.11
CA PRO A 91 7.63 -7.73 -2.80
C PRO A 91 6.79 -7.82 -4.07
N LEU A 92 5.52 -7.41 -4.02
CA LEU A 92 4.64 -7.39 -5.18
C LEU A 92 5.13 -6.43 -6.27
N TYR A 93 5.63 -5.25 -5.90
CA TYR A 93 6.22 -4.31 -6.86
C TYR A 93 7.45 -4.91 -7.54
N TRP A 94 8.34 -5.51 -6.74
CA TRP A 94 9.55 -6.16 -7.22
C TRP A 94 9.18 -7.28 -8.21
N GLY A 95 8.19 -8.12 -7.88
CA GLY A 95 7.69 -9.15 -8.78
C GLY A 95 7.12 -8.60 -10.10
N LEU A 96 6.37 -7.49 -10.05
CA LEU A 96 5.83 -6.85 -11.26
C LEU A 96 6.93 -6.33 -12.19
N VAL A 97 8.04 -5.83 -11.62
CA VAL A 97 9.23 -5.41 -12.40
C VAL A 97 9.88 -6.62 -13.06
N HIS A 98 10.13 -7.70 -12.31
CA HIS A 98 10.92 -8.84 -12.80
C HIS A 98 10.13 -9.78 -13.73
N THR A 99 8.80 -9.78 -13.63
CA THR A 99 7.92 -10.45 -14.60
C THR A 99 7.66 -9.61 -15.85
N HIS A 100 8.20 -8.39 -15.94
CA HIS A 100 7.95 -7.42 -17.03
C HIS A 100 6.48 -6.97 -17.16
N THR A 101 5.62 -7.33 -16.20
CA THR A 101 4.19 -6.99 -16.16
C THR A 101 3.94 -5.48 -16.18
N LEU A 102 4.83 -4.68 -15.59
CA LEU A 102 4.70 -3.22 -15.58
C LEU A 102 4.56 -2.59 -16.98
N LEU A 103 5.07 -3.24 -18.03
CA LEU A 103 4.96 -2.75 -19.40
C LEU A 103 3.54 -2.84 -19.96
N ASP A 104 2.65 -3.58 -19.32
CA ASP A 104 1.26 -3.77 -19.74
C ASP A 104 0.25 -2.99 -18.88
N LEU A 105 0.70 -2.30 -17.83
CA LEU A 105 -0.15 -1.59 -16.87
C LEU A 105 0.08 -0.07 -16.89
N ASP A 106 -0.95 0.70 -16.54
CA ASP A 106 -0.81 2.10 -16.12
C ASP A 106 -0.86 2.15 -14.59
N LEU A 107 0.33 2.05 -13.96
CA LEU A 107 0.45 1.85 -12.52
C LEU A 107 0.43 3.19 -11.76
N THR A 108 -0.48 3.33 -10.81
CA THR A 108 -0.53 4.43 -9.85
C THR A 108 -0.12 3.96 -8.46
N ARG A 109 0.86 4.65 -7.85
CA ARG A 109 1.32 4.41 -6.49
C ARG A 109 0.89 5.52 -5.54
N ASP A 110 0.26 5.16 -4.42
CA ASP A 110 -0.07 6.09 -3.33
C ASP A 110 -0.36 5.31 -2.02
N THR A 111 -0.88 5.99 -0.99
CA THR A 111 -1.36 5.36 0.25
C THR A 111 -2.64 4.54 0.04
N PRO A 112 -2.90 3.48 0.85
CA PRO A 112 -4.06 2.61 0.69
C PRO A 112 -5.41 3.35 0.67
N GLU A 113 -5.56 4.39 1.49
CA GLU A 113 -6.79 5.18 1.57
C GLU A 113 -7.08 5.90 0.25
N LYS A 114 -6.09 6.61 -0.30
CA LYS A 114 -6.26 7.32 -1.58
C LYS A 114 -6.45 6.37 -2.75
N LEU A 115 -5.76 5.22 -2.75
CA LEU A 115 -5.95 4.20 -3.79
C LEU A 115 -7.37 3.62 -3.75
N SER A 116 -7.89 3.36 -2.55
CA SER A 116 -9.28 2.92 -2.37
C SER A 116 -10.25 3.96 -2.93
N GLU A 117 -10.08 5.24 -2.57
CA GLU A 117 -10.88 6.37 -3.09
C GLU A 117 -10.81 6.45 -4.63
N MET A 118 -9.62 6.34 -5.21
CA MET A 118 -9.43 6.40 -6.66
C MET A 118 -10.08 5.22 -7.42
N ILE A 119 -10.10 4.03 -6.82
CA ILE A 119 -10.82 2.87 -7.39
C ILE A 119 -12.32 3.10 -7.29
N ILE A 120 -12.84 3.51 -6.13
CA ILE A 120 -14.28 3.77 -5.92
C ILE A 120 -14.79 4.86 -6.87
N ASP A 121 -14.05 5.96 -7.03
CA ASP A 121 -14.38 7.08 -7.92
C ASP A 121 -14.15 6.76 -9.42
N GLY A 122 -13.67 5.56 -9.75
CA GLY A 122 -13.43 5.14 -11.13
C GLY A 122 -12.23 5.79 -11.83
N ARG A 123 -11.34 6.43 -11.07
CA ARG A 123 -10.06 6.96 -11.54
C ARG A 123 -9.04 5.85 -11.79
N LEU A 124 -9.19 4.72 -11.11
CA LEU A 124 -8.47 3.47 -11.34
C LEU A 124 -9.46 2.34 -11.63
N ASP A 125 -9.00 1.29 -12.30
CA ASP A 125 -9.83 0.16 -12.74
C ASP A 125 -9.79 -0.99 -11.72
N MET A 126 -8.62 -1.26 -11.14
CA MET A 126 -8.40 -2.35 -10.19
C MET A 126 -7.15 -2.14 -9.33
N GLY A 127 -7.01 -2.95 -8.28
CA GLY A 127 -5.84 -3.02 -7.42
C GLY A 127 -6.22 -3.17 -5.96
N PRO A 128 -5.31 -2.91 -5.01
CA PRO A 128 -5.59 -3.09 -3.58
C PRO A 128 -6.59 -2.05 -3.07
N VAL A 129 -7.59 -2.53 -2.33
CA VAL A 129 -8.60 -1.75 -1.60
C VAL A 129 -8.55 -2.17 -0.14
N THR A 130 -8.52 -1.21 0.78
CA THR A 130 -8.56 -1.53 2.22
C THR A 130 -9.84 -2.29 2.55
N LEU A 131 -9.78 -3.29 3.44
CA LEU A 131 -10.92 -4.19 3.68
C LEU A 131 -12.20 -3.43 4.04
N VAL A 132 -12.11 -2.41 4.92
CA VAL A 132 -13.29 -1.59 5.28
C VAL A 132 -13.91 -0.92 4.06
N GLU A 133 -13.10 -0.35 3.17
CA GLU A 133 -13.61 0.31 1.96
C GLU A 133 -14.14 -0.69 0.93
N PHE A 134 -13.54 -1.88 0.83
CA PHE A 134 -14.07 -2.96 0.00
C PHE A 134 -15.46 -3.40 0.48
N LEU A 135 -15.63 -3.65 1.79
CA LEU A 135 -16.91 -4.10 2.36
C LEU A 135 -18.02 -3.03 2.22
N ARG A 136 -17.69 -1.74 2.33
CA ARG A 136 -18.62 -0.63 2.08
C ARG A 136 -19.12 -0.57 0.63
N ASN A 137 -18.32 -1.06 -0.31
CA ASN A 137 -18.57 -0.96 -1.74
C ASN A 137 -18.63 -2.36 -2.39
N ALA A 138 -19.02 -3.39 -1.63
CA ALA A 138 -19.00 -4.78 -2.08
C ALA A 138 -19.99 -5.05 -3.24
N ASP A 139 -21.02 -4.21 -3.39
CA ASP A 139 -21.95 -4.30 -4.52
C ASP A 139 -21.29 -3.87 -5.84
N ASP A 140 -20.34 -2.94 -5.80
CA ASP A 140 -19.68 -2.35 -6.98
C ASP A 140 -18.28 -2.92 -7.26
N LEU A 141 -17.75 -3.73 -6.34
CA LEU A 141 -16.41 -4.31 -6.40
C LEU A 141 -16.46 -5.83 -6.39
N VAL A 142 -15.53 -6.46 -7.12
CA VAL A 142 -15.30 -7.90 -7.11
C VAL A 142 -13.88 -8.16 -6.64
N ALA A 143 -13.70 -8.98 -5.61
CA ALA A 143 -12.38 -9.35 -5.10
C ALA A 143 -11.67 -10.33 -6.04
N LEU A 144 -10.36 -10.19 -6.18
CA LEU A 144 -9.52 -11.13 -6.90
C LEU A 144 -9.09 -12.24 -5.93
N PRO A 145 -9.36 -13.52 -6.23
CA PRO A 145 -9.03 -14.62 -5.33
C PRO A 145 -7.52 -14.81 -5.22
N ASP A 146 -7.13 -15.53 -4.18
CA ASP A 146 -5.75 -15.94 -3.90
C ASP A 146 -4.77 -14.82 -3.56
N ILE A 147 -5.10 -13.53 -3.72
CA ILE A 147 -4.20 -12.41 -3.39
C ILE A 147 -4.85 -11.36 -2.47
N ALA A 148 -4.19 -11.09 -1.34
CA ALA A 148 -4.57 -10.04 -0.38
C ALA A 148 -3.33 -9.50 0.35
N VAL A 149 -3.52 -8.53 1.25
CA VAL A 149 -2.54 -8.21 2.31
C VAL A 149 -3.16 -8.62 3.64
N GLY A 150 -2.59 -9.63 4.30
CA GLY A 150 -3.08 -10.16 5.57
C GLY A 150 -1.98 -10.71 6.47
N CYS A 151 -2.40 -11.45 7.49
CA CYS A 151 -1.52 -12.17 8.43
C CYS A 151 -2.26 -13.38 9.04
N ASP A 152 -1.51 -14.36 9.54
CA ASP A 152 -2.03 -15.47 10.35
C ASP A 152 -1.22 -15.59 11.66
N GLY A 153 -1.38 -14.60 12.54
CA GLY A 153 -0.49 -14.36 13.68
C GLY A 153 -0.03 -12.91 13.67
N ASP A 154 1.24 -12.66 13.97
CA ASP A 154 1.83 -11.32 13.90
C ASP A 154 1.73 -10.74 12.46
N VAL A 155 1.55 -9.42 12.33
CA VAL A 155 1.66 -8.65 11.07
C VAL A 155 2.85 -7.68 11.08
N MET A 156 3.44 -7.45 12.25
CA MET A 156 4.62 -6.62 12.54
C MET A 156 4.51 -5.13 12.20
N SER A 157 3.44 -4.70 11.54
CA SER A 157 3.33 -3.36 10.95
C SER A 157 1.99 -2.70 11.23
N CYS A 158 1.22 -3.21 12.20
CA CYS A 158 -0.07 -2.67 12.61
C CYS A 158 -0.18 -2.87 14.13
N GLU A 159 0.12 -1.82 14.88
CA GLU A 159 0.37 -1.91 16.32
C GLU A 159 -0.58 -1.00 17.11
N ILE A 160 -0.96 -1.44 18.30
CA ILE A 160 -1.34 -0.55 19.41
C ILE A 160 -0.10 -0.35 20.28
N VAL A 161 0.41 0.87 20.32
CA VAL A 161 1.48 1.27 21.24
C VAL A 161 0.84 1.94 22.44
N SER A 162 1.12 1.50 23.67
CA SER A 162 0.42 1.96 24.87
C SER A 162 1.36 2.13 26.06
N ARG A 163 1.13 3.15 26.89
CA ARG A 163 1.80 3.31 28.20
C ARG A 163 1.25 2.38 29.26
N VAL A 164 -0.02 2.01 29.14
CA VAL A 164 -0.74 1.20 30.11
C VAL A 164 -1.21 -0.11 29.46
N PRO A 165 -1.50 -1.17 30.25
CA PRO A 165 -2.22 -2.34 29.76
C PRO A 165 -3.50 -1.97 29.01
N LEU A 166 -3.85 -2.73 27.97
CA LEU A 166 -4.97 -2.37 27.07
C LEU A 166 -6.34 -2.36 27.79
N ASP A 167 -6.50 -3.13 28.85
CA ASP A 167 -7.68 -3.15 29.74
C ASP A 167 -7.78 -1.94 30.66
N GLN A 168 -6.77 -1.06 30.69
CA GLN A 168 -6.75 0.19 31.46
C GLN A 168 -6.93 1.44 30.58
N LEU A 169 -7.33 1.27 29.32
CA LEU A 169 -7.56 2.39 28.39
C LEU A 169 -9.00 2.94 28.41
N ASP A 170 -9.84 2.55 29.37
CA ASP A 170 -11.22 3.08 29.46
C ASP A 170 -11.21 4.58 29.79
N GLY A 171 -11.89 5.39 28.95
CA GLY A 171 -11.85 6.85 29.04
C GLY A 171 -10.48 7.50 28.74
N ALA A 172 -9.44 6.72 28.48
CA ALA A 172 -8.11 7.24 28.15
C ALA A 172 -8.08 7.81 26.71
N ARG A 173 -7.13 8.70 26.43
CA ARG A 173 -7.00 9.24 25.07
C ARG A 173 -6.22 8.26 24.20
N VAL A 174 -6.77 7.92 23.03
CA VAL A 174 -6.11 7.04 22.04
C VAL A 174 -5.99 7.75 20.70
N ALA A 175 -4.75 7.94 20.25
CA ALA A 175 -4.44 8.54 18.96
C ALA A 175 -4.58 7.51 17.83
N LEU A 176 -5.28 7.88 16.76
CA LEU A 176 -5.50 7.03 15.59
C LEU A 176 -4.73 7.60 14.40
N GLY A 177 -3.79 6.83 13.85
CA GLY A 177 -3.05 7.24 12.66
C GLY A 177 -3.96 7.39 11.44
N SER A 178 -3.85 8.52 10.73
CA SER A 178 -4.70 8.88 9.59
C SER A 178 -4.39 8.16 8.28
N THR A 179 -3.79 6.96 8.31
CA THR A 179 -3.30 6.26 7.10
C THR A 179 -3.85 4.85 6.91
N SER A 180 -4.70 4.34 7.83
CA SER A 180 -5.40 3.07 7.66
C SER A 180 -6.75 3.03 8.37
N ARG A 181 -7.83 2.93 7.58
CA ARG A 181 -9.19 2.71 8.09
C ARG A 181 -9.39 1.33 8.70
N THR A 182 -8.84 0.28 8.08
CA THR A 182 -9.03 -1.11 8.55
C THR A 182 -8.35 -1.37 9.89
N SER A 183 -7.07 -1.00 10.03
CA SER A 183 -6.31 -1.26 11.27
C SER A 183 -6.86 -0.46 12.45
N VAL A 184 -7.27 0.79 12.20
CA VAL A 184 -7.97 1.62 13.20
C VAL A 184 -9.27 0.95 13.64
N ARG A 185 -10.10 0.46 12.69
CA ARG A 185 -11.35 -0.21 13.03
C ARG A 185 -11.13 -1.50 13.80
N LEU A 186 -10.12 -2.29 13.42
CA LEU A 186 -9.73 -3.50 14.15
C LEU A 186 -9.27 -3.18 15.58
N ALA A 187 -8.43 -2.15 15.77
CA ALA A 187 -7.99 -1.73 17.09
C ALA A 187 -9.18 -1.32 17.98
N GLN A 188 -10.11 -0.52 17.45
CA GLN A 188 -11.33 -0.14 18.15
C GLN A 188 -12.20 -1.36 18.53
N LEU A 189 -12.35 -2.31 17.60
CA LEU A 189 -13.08 -3.55 17.84
C LEU A 189 -12.45 -4.35 18.99
N LEU A 190 -11.13 -4.55 18.95
CA LEU A 190 -10.41 -5.30 19.98
C LEU A 190 -10.52 -4.62 21.35
N LEU A 191 -10.30 -3.30 21.41
CA LEU A 191 -10.40 -2.54 22.65
C LEU A 191 -11.82 -2.63 23.26
N ALA A 192 -12.86 -2.46 22.43
CA ALA A 192 -14.24 -2.52 22.90
C ALA A 192 -14.70 -3.94 23.29
N GLU A 193 -14.43 -4.94 22.45
CA GLU A 193 -15.06 -6.27 22.58
C GLU A 193 -14.16 -7.30 23.27
N ARG A 194 -12.83 -7.22 23.09
CA ARG A 194 -11.89 -8.13 23.76
C ARG A 194 -11.47 -7.60 25.14
N TYR A 195 -11.21 -6.29 25.24
CA TYR A 195 -10.71 -5.67 26.48
C TYR A 195 -11.80 -4.94 27.27
N GLY A 196 -12.99 -4.71 26.70
CA GLY A 196 -14.11 -4.10 27.42
C GLY A 196 -13.95 -2.60 27.71
N VAL A 197 -13.06 -1.91 27.00
CA VAL A 197 -12.74 -0.49 27.24
C VAL A 197 -13.30 0.42 26.15
N ARG A 198 -13.60 1.67 26.51
CA ARG A 198 -14.12 2.71 25.61
C ARG A 198 -13.24 3.97 25.70
N PRO A 199 -12.11 3.99 24.99
CA PRO A 199 -11.23 5.15 24.97
C PRO A 199 -11.83 6.34 24.20
N GLU A 200 -11.31 7.53 24.48
CA GLU A 200 -11.55 8.74 23.71
C GLU A 200 -10.61 8.80 22.50
N TYR A 201 -11.15 8.54 21.32
CA TYR A 201 -10.37 8.51 20.08
C TYR A 201 -10.24 9.88 19.42
N TYR A 202 -9.06 10.16 18.88
CA TYR A 202 -8.87 11.26 17.93
C TYR A 202 -7.90 10.87 16.81
N THR A 203 -8.09 11.44 15.63
CA THR A 203 -7.26 11.12 14.45
C THR A 203 -6.20 12.18 14.23
N CYS A 204 -4.97 11.75 13.93
CA CYS A 204 -3.85 12.64 13.63
C CYS A 204 -2.85 11.97 12.67
N PRO A 205 -1.89 12.74 12.09
CA PRO A 205 -0.83 12.17 11.27
C PRO A 205 -0.02 11.11 12.04
N PRO A 206 0.47 10.04 11.37
CA PRO A 206 1.14 8.92 12.02
C PRO A 206 2.59 9.27 12.42
N ASP A 207 2.74 10.06 13.47
CA ASP A 207 3.99 10.41 14.13
C ASP A 207 3.93 9.91 15.57
N LEU A 208 4.55 8.75 15.83
CA LEU A 208 4.42 8.08 17.12
C LEU A 208 4.89 8.97 18.28
N GLU A 209 5.95 9.76 18.10
CA GLU A 209 6.44 10.65 19.16
C GLU A 209 5.40 11.72 19.53
N ARG A 210 4.78 12.36 18.52
CA ARG A 210 3.72 13.35 18.75
C ARG A 210 2.46 12.72 19.31
N MET A 211 2.05 11.57 18.76
CA MET A 211 0.87 10.84 19.20
C MET A 211 0.97 10.49 20.68
N MET A 212 2.11 9.97 21.13
CA MET A 212 2.31 9.62 22.53
C MET A 212 2.36 10.86 23.43
N LYS A 213 2.85 12.02 22.99
CA LYS A 213 2.81 13.26 23.80
C LYS A 213 1.38 13.72 24.15
N GLU A 214 0.40 13.34 23.34
CA GLU A 214 -1.00 13.81 23.48
C GLU A 214 -1.98 12.69 23.89
N ALA A 215 -1.54 11.43 23.94
CA ALA A 215 -2.40 10.26 24.18
C ALA A 215 -1.70 9.20 25.04
N ASP A 216 -2.49 8.33 25.67
CA ASP A 216 -1.99 7.21 26.47
C ASP A 216 -1.66 5.98 25.61
N ALA A 217 -2.29 5.89 24.43
CA ALA A 217 -1.96 4.91 23.40
C ALA A 217 -2.11 5.49 21.99
N ALA A 218 -1.48 4.83 21.03
CA ALA A 218 -1.48 5.18 19.62
C ALA A 218 -1.66 3.93 18.75
N VAL A 219 -2.52 4.02 17.74
CA VAL A 219 -2.64 3.02 16.67
C VAL A 219 -1.82 3.48 15.48
N VAL A 220 -0.77 2.72 15.16
CA VAL A 220 0.18 3.04 14.08
C VAL A 220 0.31 1.88 13.11
N ILE A 221 0.56 2.20 11.84
CA ILE A 221 0.65 1.22 10.76
C ILE A 221 1.83 1.47 9.82
N GLY A 222 2.11 0.50 8.94
CA GLY A 222 3.17 0.58 7.93
C GLY A 222 4.54 0.71 8.59
N ASP A 223 5.41 1.53 8.02
CA ASP A 223 6.80 1.66 8.47
C ASP A 223 6.91 2.20 9.91
N VAL A 224 5.94 3.01 10.36
CA VAL A 224 5.85 3.48 11.75
C VAL A 224 5.52 2.32 12.68
N GLY A 225 4.57 1.46 12.28
CA GLY A 225 4.24 0.23 13.00
C GLY A 225 5.42 -0.73 13.08
N LEU A 226 6.12 -0.94 11.95
CA LEU A 226 7.30 -1.80 11.90
C LEU A 226 8.43 -1.32 12.82
N ARG A 227 8.71 -0.02 12.85
CA ARG A 227 9.65 0.57 13.82
C ARG A 227 9.21 0.31 15.26
N ALA A 228 7.92 0.50 15.57
CA ALA A 228 7.37 0.24 16.90
C ALA A 228 7.52 -1.24 17.30
N TYR A 229 7.17 -2.17 16.40
CA TYR A 229 7.33 -3.62 16.62
C TYR A 229 8.79 -3.99 16.93
N LEU A 230 9.74 -3.37 16.23
CA LEU A 230 11.18 -3.52 16.45
C LEU A 230 11.72 -2.74 17.67
N ARG A 231 10.83 -2.21 18.52
CA ARG A 231 11.15 -1.47 19.74
C ARG A 231 11.94 -0.18 19.51
N GLN A 232 11.86 0.41 18.32
CA GLN A 232 12.34 1.77 18.04
C GLN A 232 11.28 2.79 18.49
N LEU A 233 11.17 2.94 19.81
CA LEU A 233 10.10 3.68 20.48
C LEU A 233 10.59 5.05 20.99
N PRO A 234 9.70 6.06 21.08
CA PRO A 234 10.07 7.37 21.65
C PRO A 234 10.29 7.31 23.18
N GLU A 235 9.71 6.30 23.85
CA GLU A 235 9.81 6.05 25.30
C GLU A 235 10.12 4.55 25.51
N GLN A 236 10.97 4.20 26.47
CA GLN A 236 11.47 2.82 26.65
C GLN A 236 10.39 1.84 27.17
N ASP A 237 9.46 2.33 27.99
CA ASP A 237 8.50 1.49 28.71
C ASP A 237 7.18 1.28 27.94
N LEU A 238 7.10 1.68 26.67
CA LEU A 238 5.89 1.50 25.88
C LEU A 238 5.66 0.02 25.55
N GLN A 239 4.44 -0.42 25.80
CA GLN A 239 3.95 -1.71 25.36
C GLN A 239 3.58 -1.62 23.87
N VAL A 240 3.88 -2.67 23.12
CA VAL A 240 3.60 -2.77 21.68
C VAL A 240 2.81 -4.05 21.46
N HIS A 241 1.61 -3.90 20.91
CA HIS A 241 0.66 -4.97 20.73
C HIS A 241 0.29 -5.10 19.26
N ASP A 242 0.68 -6.22 18.66
CA ASP A 242 0.43 -6.52 17.25
C ASP A 242 -1.05 -6.84 17.03
N LEU A 243 -1.71 -6.08 16.15
CA LEU A 243 -3.14 -6.22 15.88
C LEU A 243 -3.50 -7.56 15.24
N GLY A 244 -2.63 -8.10 14.38
CA GLY A 244 -2.80 -9.42 13.78
C GLY A 244 -2.77 -10.50 14.85
N ARG A 245 -1.79 -10.42 15.76
CA ARG A 245 -1.67 -11.34 16.89
C ARG A 245 -2.88 -11.28 17.81
N LEU A 246 -3.30 -10.07 18.17
CA LEU A 246 -4.48 -9.87 19.01
C LEU A 246 -5.75 -10.41 18.35
N TRP A 247 -5.90 -10.27 17.03
CA TRP A 247 -7.03 -10.89 16.33
C TRP A 247 -6.95 -12.42 16.36
N LYS A 248 -5.77 -12.97 16.06
CA LYS A 248 -5.52 -14.41 15.98
C LYS A 248 -5.76 -15.10 17.32
N GLU A 249 -5.26 -14.54 18.41
CA GLU A 249 -5.46 -15.07 19.76
C GLU A 249 -6.93 -15.04 20.18
N TRP A 250 -7.69 -14.04 19.72
CA TRP A 250 -9.10 -13.90 20.10
C TRP A 250 -10.04 -14.79 19.29
N THR A 251 -9.78 -14.93 17.99
CA THR A 251 -10.71 -15.58 17.05
C THR A 251 -10.20 -16.91 16.51
N GLY A 252 -8.90 -17.17 16.58
CA GLY A 252 -8.25 -18.29 15.89
C GLY A 252 -8.11 -18.11 14.37
N LEU A 253 -8.59 -17.00 13.80
CA LEU A 253 -8.64 -16.75 12.36
C LEU A 253 -7.47 -15.87 11.88
N PRO A 254 -7.07 -15.97 10.60
CA PRO A 254 -6.22 -14.96 9.97
C PRO A 254 -6.97 -13.62 9.86
N PHE A 255 -6.22 -12.54 9.62
CA PHE A 255 -6.79 -11.21 9.37
C PHE A 255 -6.38 -10.67 8.00
N VAL A 256 -7.31 -10.01 7.31
CA VAL A 256 -7.07 -9.37 6.00
C VAL A 256 -7.19 -7.86 6.14
N PHE A 257 -6.13 -7.13 5.79
CA PHE A 257 -6.10 -5.66 5.86
C PHE A 257 -6.57 -5.00 4.55
N ALA A 258 -6.23 -5.61 3.41
CA ALA A 258 -6.61 -5.17 2.08
C ALA A 258 -6.80 -6.36 1.14
N VAL A 259 -7.72 -6.23 0.18
CA VAL A 259 -7.95 -7.20 -0.89
C VAL A 259 -7.61 -6.55 -2.22
N TRP A 260 -7.16 -7.33 -3.20
CA TRP A 260 -7.20 -6.83 -4.58
C TRP A 260 -8.62 -6.91 -5.07
N ALA A 261 -9.12 -5.82 -5.63
CA ALA A 261 -10.46 -5.75 -6.18
C ALA A 261 -10.45 -5.07 -7.54
N VAL A 262 -11.49 -5.34 -8.32
CA VAL A 262 -11.79 -4.71 -9.60
C VAL A 262 -13.18 -4.10 -9.54
N ARG A 263 -13.38 -2.96 -10.20
CA ARG A 263 -14.71 -2.40 -10.38
C ARG A 263 -15.56 -3.31 -11.25
N ARG A 264 -16.79 -3.59 -10.82
CA ARG A 264 -17.72 -4.46 -11.55
C ARG A 264 -17.93 -4.01 -13.00
N ASP A 265 -18.08 -2.71 -13.21
CA ASP A 265 -18.27 -2.12 -14.53
C ASP A 265 -17.05 -2.34 -15.46
N PHE A 266 -15.83 -2.37 -14.92
CA PHE A 266 -14.62 -2.65 -15.68
C PHE A 266 -14.47 -4.14 -15.98
N LEU A 267 -14.81 -5.00 -15.00
CA LEU A 267 -14.85 -6.45 -15.21
C LEU A 267 -15.82 -6.84 -16.33
N GLU A 268 -16.99 -6.23 -16.40
CA GLU A 268 -17.96 -6.45 -17.46
C GLU A 268 -17.45 -5.99 -18.83
N ARG A 269 -16.75 -4.86 -18.89
CA ARG A 269 -16.21 -4.30 -20.14
C ARG A 269 -14.98 -5.03 -20.66
N ALA A 270 -14.12 -5.53 -19.78
CA ALA A 270 -12.80 -6.06 -20.13
C ALA A 270 -12.40 -7.31 -19.31
N PRO A 271 -13.21 -8.39 -19.33
CA PRO A 271 -13.00 -9.53 -18.44
C PRO A 271 -11.66 -10.25 -18.66
N GLU A 272 -11.22 -10.38 -19.92
CA GLU A 272 -9.91 -10.99 -20.23
C GLU A 272 -8.75 -10.15 -19.70
N THR A 273 -8.81 -8.82 -19.78
CA THR A 273 -7.78 -7.93 -19.24
C THR A 273 -7.69 -8.05 -17.72
N VAL A 274 -8.82 -8.20 -17.03
CA VAL A 274 -8.84 -8.45 -15.58
C VAL A 274 -8.19 -9.79 -15.25
N ARG A 275 -8.55 -10.87 -15.95
CA ARG A 275 -7.95 -12.21 -15.74
C ARG A 275 -6.46 -12.24 -16.04
N GLU A 276 -6.01 -11.57 -17.11
CA GLU A 276 -4.59 -11.42 -17.44
C GLU A 276 -3.85 -10.67 -16.33
N THR A 277 -4.41 -9.56 -15.86
CA THR A 277 -3.79 -8.73 -14.81
C THR A 277 -3.77 -9.46 -13.46
N HIS A 278 -4.84 -10.18 -13.12
CA HIS A 278 -4.91 -11.04 -11.92
C HIS A 278 -3.83 -12.12 -11.94
N ARG A 279 -3.70 -12.87 -13.05
CA ARG A 279 -2.62 -13.86 -13.21
C ARG A 279 -1.23 -13.24 -13.08
N ALA A 280 -1.04 -12.05 -13.61
CA ALA A 280 0.23 -11.35 -13.53
C ALA A 280 0.57 -10.92 -12.09
N PHE A 281 -0.41 -10.51 -11.30
CA PHE A 281 -0.24 -10.25 -9.86
C PHE A 281 0.12 -11.52 -9.08
N LEU A 282 -0.54 -12.65 -9.36
CA LEU A 282 -0.22 -13.93 -8.73
C LEU A 282 1.21 -14.37 -9.04
N ALA A 283 1.59 -14.35 -10.33
CA ALA A 283 2.96 -14.68 -10.75
C ALA A 283 4.01 -13.74 -10.13
N SER A 284 3.69 -12.45 -10.01
CA SER A 284 4.57 -11.47 -9.37
C SER A 284 4.76 -11.73 -7.88
N ARG A 285 3.67 -12.07 -7.17
CA ARG A 285 3.72 -12.48 -5.77
C ARG A 285 4.59 -13.73 -5.62
N ASP A 286 4.30 -14.77 -6.40
CA ASP A 286 4.95 -16.07 -6.26
C ASP A 286 6.47 -15.95 -6.47
N LEU A 287 6.88 -15.23 -7.52
CA LEU A 287 8.29 -14.95 -7.79
C LEU A 287 8.95 -14.16 -6.65
N ALA A 288 8.27 -13.12 -6.13
CA ALA A 288 8.83 -12.30 -5.06
C ALA A 288 8.97 -13.07 -3.73
N MET A 289 8.06 -14.00 -3.46
CA MET A 289 8.14 -14.84 -2.26
C MET A 289 9.18 -15.96 -2.41
N GLU A 290 9.38 -16.49 -3.62
CA GLU A 290 10.47 -17.43 -3.91
C GLU A 290 11.85 -16.78 -3.72
N GLN A 291 11.97 -15.48 -4.02
CA GLN A 291 13.22 -14.72 -3.97
C GLN A 291 13.20 -13.63 -2.90
N VAL A 292 12.54 -13.91 -1.77
CA VAL A 292 12.29 -12.92 -0.72
C VAL A 292 13.59 -12.37 -0.09
N ASP A 293 14.66 -13.16 -0.09
CA ASP A 293 16.01 -12.77 0.29
C ASP A 293 16.53 -11.62 -0.60
N GLN A 294 16.43 -11.77 -1.92
CA GLN A 294 16.84 -10.74 -2.89
C GLN A 294 15.95 -9.50 -2.81
N VAL A 295 14.64 -9.68 -2.58
CA VAL A 295 13.72 -8.56 -2.36
C VAL A 295 14.15 -7.77 -1.12
N ALA A 296 14.47 -8.44 -0.02
CA ALA A 296 14.91 -7.83 1.23
C ALA A 296 16.25 -7.12 1.09
N GLU A 297 17.24 -7.74 0.43
CA GLU A 297 18.53 -7.11 0.13
C GLU A 297 18.38 -5.86 -0.75
N HIS A 298 17.50 -5.92 -1.76
CA HIS A 298 17.24 -4.78 -2.63
C HIS A 298 16.58 -3.64 -1.85
N ALA A 299 15.59 -3.96 -1.01
CA ALA A 299 14.87 -3.01 -0.19
C ALA A 299 15.79 -2.31 0.82
N ALA A 300 16.66 -3.06 1.50
CA ALA A 300 17.60 -2.54 2.50
C ALA A 300 18.60 -1.50 1.95
N ARG A 301 18.78 -1.41 0.63
CA ARG A 301 19.62 -0.35 0.01
C ARG A 301 19.01 1.05 0.12
N TYR A 302 17.70 1.13 0.30
CA TYR A 302 16.94 2.38 0.30
C TYR A 302 16.16 2.61 1.60
N GLU A 303 16.04 1.57 2.42
CA GLU A 303 15.31 1.58 3.68
C GLU A 303 16.24 1.56 4.89
N ILE A 304 15.74 2.01 6.03
CA ILE A 304 16.49 2.03 7.29
C ILE A 304 16.65 0.65 7.95
N PHE A 305 16.03 -0.38 7.38
CA PHE A 305 15.94 -1.71 7.97
C PHE A 305 16.95 -2.66 7.33
N GLU A 306 17.60 -3.47 8.16
CA GLU A 306 18.53 -4.51 7.71
C GLU A 306 17.83 -5.58 6.87
N PRO A 307 18.52 -6.21 5.89
CA PRO A 307 17.95 -7.23 5.02
C PRO A 307 17.22 -8.34 5.80
N ALA A 308 17.84 -8.90 6.84
CA ALA A 308 17.24 -9.97 7.64
C ALA A 308 15.93 -9.53 8.34
N THR A 309 15.81 -8.25 8.69
CA THR A 309 14.58 -7.70 9.28
C THR A 309 13.47 -7.61 8.23
N LEU A 310 13.81 -7.16 7.03
CA LEU A 310 12.86 -7.06 5.92
C LEU A 310 12.43 -8.43 5.41
N GLU A 311 13.35 -9.39 5.33
CA GLU A 311 13.05 -10.78 4.97
C GLU A 311 12.06 -11.39 5.96
N ARG A 312 12.33 -11.25 7.28
CA ARG A 312 11.40 -11.67 8.33
C ARG A 312 10.04 -11.00 8.18
N TYR A 313 10.02 -9.69 7.93
CA TYR A 313 8.77 -8.96 7.77
C TYR A 313 7.97 -9.45 6.55
N PHE A 314 8.60 -9.57 5.38
CA PHE A 314 7.94 -10.02 4.16
C PHE A 314 7.45 -11.46 4.24
N THR A 315 8.17 -12.34 4.94
CA THR A 315 7.75 -13.74 5.18
C THR A 315 6.68 -13.87 6.28
N THR A 316 6.52 -12.86 7.13
CA THR A 316 5.45 -12.81 8.13
C THR A 316 4.11 -12.38 7.52
N LEU A 317 4.14 -11.56 6.47
CA LEU A 317 2.93 -11.17 5.75
C LEU A 317 2.29 -12.37 5.05
N ASP A 318 0.96 -12.46 5.11
CA ASP A 318 0.19 -13.46 4.38
C ASP A 318 -0.48 -12.82 3.16
N PHE A 319 0.03 -13.14 1.97
CA PHE A 319 -0.53 -12.65 0.71
C PHE A 319 -1.63 -13.54 0.12
N ARG A 320 -2.04 -14.61 0.81
CA ARG A 320 -3.08 -15.52 0.33
C ARG A 320 -4.47 -14.93 0.53
N PHE A 321 -5.41 -15.34 -0.31
CA PHE A 321 -6.83 -15.01 -0.14
C PHE A 321 -7.72 -16.20 -0.52
N GLY A 322 -7.65 -17.24 0.32
CA GLY A 322 -8.46 -18.45 0.20
C GLY A 322 -9.58 -18.52 1.24
N GLU A 323 -10.14 -19.71 1.45
CA GLU A 323 -11.29 -19.94 2.35
C GLU A 323 -11.04 -19.43 3.77
N ARG A 324 -9.87 -19.74 4.35
CA ARG A 324 -9.52 -19.31 5.72
C ARG A 324 -9.42 -17.79 5.86
N GLN A 325 -8.88 -17.10 4.86
CA GLN A 325 -8.82 -15.63 4.87
C GLN A 325 -10.22 -15.03 4.69
N LEU A 326 -11.07 -15.67 3.89
CA LEU A 326 -12.46 -15.27 3.73
C LEU A 326 -13.27 -15.45 5.02
N GLU A 327 -13.05 -16.53 5.79
CA GLU A 327 -13.63 -16.70 7.13
C GLU A 327 -13.25 -15.53 8.06
N GLY A 328 -11.98 -15.11 8.05
CA GLY A 328 -11.52 -13.94 8.80
C GLY A 328 -12.22 -12.65 8.38
N VAL A 329 -12.42 -12.44 7.07
CA VAL A 329 -13.17 -11.30 6.52
C VAL A 329 -14.63 -11.33 6.99
N VAL A 330 -15.30 -12.48 6.89
CA VAL A 330 -16.70 -12.65 7.30
C VAL A 330 -16.86 -12.38 8.79
N GLU A 331 -15.96 -12.90 9.63
CA GLU A 331 -16.04 -12.66 11.07
C GLU A 331 -15.79 -11.19 11.45
N PHE A 332 -14.83 -10.54 10.79
CA PHE A 332 -14.62 -9.11 10.96
C PHE A 332 -15.85 -8.30 10.53
N ALA A 333 -16.44 -8.65 9.38
CA ALA A 333 -17.62 -7.98 8.86
C ALA A 333 -18.82 -8.14 9.80
N ARG A 334 -19.07 -9.35 10.31
CA ARG A 334 -20.13 -9.66 11.27
C ARG A 334 -20.02 -8.81 12.54
N ARG A 335 -18.80 -8.65 13.06
CA ARG A 335 -18.54 -7.88 14.30
C ARG A 335 -18.61 -6.37 14.10
N THR A 336 -18.30 -5.87 12.91
CA THR A 336 -18.13 -4.42 12.68
C THR A 336 -19.22 -3.79 11.82
N GLY A 337 -20.00 -4.57 11.07
CA GLY A 337 -20.94 -4.06 10.07
C GLY A 337 -21.92 -3.02 10.62
N ALA A 338 -22.55 -3.34 11.76
CA ALA A 338 -23.55 -2.49 12.41
C ALA A 338 -23.06 -1.06 12.74
N THR A 339 -21.74 -0.83 12.77
CA THR A 339 -21.12 0.44 13.17
C THR A 339 -20.15 0.99 12.12
N THR A 340 -19.99 0.32 10.98
CA THR A 340 -18.94 0.65 10.00
C THR A 340 -19.50 1.01 8.62
N GLY A 341 -20.81 0.89 8.40
CA GLY A 341 -21.47 1.31 7.16
C GLY A 341 -21.54 0.23 6.08
N PHE A 342 -21.59 -1.05 6.49
CA PHE A 342 -21.91 -2.19 5.64
C PHE A 342 -22.71 -3.22 6.45
N SER A 343 -23.41 -4.13 5.78
CA SER A 343 -24.17 -5.18 6.47
C SER A 343 -23.24 -6.14 7.24
N PRO A 344 -23.58 -6.58 8.47
CA PRO A 344 -22.89 -7.70 9.12
C PRO A 344 -22.80 -8.97 8.25
N ASP A 345 -23.77 -9.16 7.36
CA ASP A 345 -23.86 -10.29 6.42
C ASP A 345 -23.46 -9.88 4.99
N VAL A 346 -22.61 -8.85 4.84
CA VAL A 346 -22.15 -8.39 3.53
C VAL A 346 -21.51 -9.54 2.75
N ARG A 347 -21.95 -9.72 1.51
CA ARG A 347 -21.44 -10.79 0.65
C ARG A 347 -20.16 -10.33 -0.04
N VAL A 348 -19.09 -11.09 0.16
CA VAL A 348 -17.83 -10.91 -0.57
C VAL A 348 -17.90 -11.72 -1.85
N GLU A 349 -18.04 -11.05 -2.99
CA GLU A 349 -17.94 -11.69 -4.30
C GLU A 349 -16.48 -11.78 -4.74
N THR A 350 -16.07 -12.98 -5.17
CA THR A 350 -14.75 -13.23 -5.75
C THR A 350 -14.86 -13.51 -7.24
N LEU A 351 -13.83 -13.12 -8.00
CA LEU A 351 -13.72 -13.40 -9.43
C LEU A 351 -13.74 -14.91 -9.64
N ARG A 352 -14.69 -15.39 -10.45
CA ARG A 352 -14.79 -16.81 -10.83
C ARG A 352 -13.78 -17.13 -11.93
N SER A 353 -13.16 -18.31 -11.81
CA SER A 353 -12.22 -18.86 -12.80
C SER A 353 -12.81 -18.96 -14.20
#